data_AF-A0A1V1TIN9-F1
#
_entry.id   AF-A0A1V1TIN9-F1
#
_cell.length_a   1.000
_cell.length_b   1.000
_cell.length_c   1.000
_cell.angle_alpha   90.00
_cell.angle_beta   90.00
_cell.angle_gamma   90.00
#
_symmetry.space_group_name_H-M   'P 1'
#
loop_
_entity.id
_entity.type
_entity.pdbx_description
1 polymer ?
#
loop_
_entity_poly.entity_id
_entity_poly.type
_entity_poly.pdbx_seq_one_letter_code
_entity_poly.pdbx_strand_id
1 'polypeptide(L)'
;MFYLLPAIIKLIAQHDSETLFSPDFFEPMKAKNLSITFVRPKPVAQFANRIELKYHVGTRGNGVDQPVWPKDLTVQVVTGDN
;
A
#
# COMPACT_ATOMS: atom_id res chain seq x y z
N MET A 1 16.30 -20.10 2.36
CA MET A 1 14.96 -19.74 2.86
C MET A 1 13.94 -19.52 1.74
N PHE A 2 14.24 -18.72 0.71
CA PHE A 2 13.27 -18.40 -0.36
C PHE A 2 12.77 -19.61 -1.18
N TYR A 3 13.52 -20.71 -1.23
CA TYR A 3 13.11 -21.94 -1.93
C TYR A 3 11.88 -22.62 -1.28
N LEU A 4 11.53 -22.28 -0.03
CA LEU A 4 10.34 -22.80 0.63
C LEU A 4 9.07 -21.98 0.32
N LEU A 5 9.19 -20.79 -0.28
CA LEU A 5 8.03 -19.94 -0.56
C LEU A 5 6.94 -20.65 -1.38
N PRO A 6 7.25 -21.38 -2.47
CA PRO A 6 6.22 -22.07 -3.22
C PRO A 6 5.50 -23.15 -2.39
N ALA A 7 6.23 -23.86 -1.53
CA ALA A 7 5.66 -24.88 -0.67
C ALA A 7 4.74 -24.28 0.41
N ILE A 8 5.16 -23.18 1.02
CA ILE A 8 4.37 -22.47 2.03
C ILE A 8 3.10 -21.88 1.41
N ILE A 9 3.22 -21.19 0.26
CA ILE A 9 2.07 -20.62 -0.45
C ILE A 9 1.09 -21.73 -0.85
N LYS A 10 1.59 -22.89 -1.30
CA LYS A 10 0.75 -24.05 -1.62
C LYS A 10 -0.04 -24.53 -0.40
N LEU A 11 0.60 -24.68 0.75
CA LEU A 11 -0.07 -25.13 1.98
C LEU A 11 -1.16 -24.14 2.42
N ILE A 12 -0.85 -22.83 2.39
CA ILE A 12 -1.82 -21.77 2.69
C ILE A 12 -3.02 -21.83 1.72
N ALA A 13 -2.76 -21.98 0.42
CA ALA A 13 -3.82 -22.10 -0.58
C ALA A 13 -4.67 -23.37 -0.41
N GLN A 14 -4.08 -24.47 0.04
CA GLN A 14 -4.77 -25.75 0.22
C GLN A 14 -5.66 -25.80 1.47
N HIS A 15 -5.26 -25.12 2.55
CA HIS A 15 -5.91 -25.27 3.85
C HIS A 15 -6.67 -24.03 4.31
N ASP A 16 -6.23 -22.83 3.93
CA ASP A 16 -6.71 -21.59 4.53
C ASP A 16 -7.17 -20.55 3.49
N SER A 17 -7.28 -20.93 2.21
CA SER A 17 -7.57 -19.97 1.13
C SER A 17 -8.89 -19.24 1.33
N GLU A 18 -9.94 -19.95 1.74
CA GLU A 18 -11.27 -19.34 1.94
C GLU A 18 -11.28 -18.35 3.10
N THR A 19 -10.47 -18.60 4.12
CA THR A 19 -10.36 -17.71 5.28
C THR A 19 -9.46 -16.52 4.96
N LEU A 20 -8.25 -16.74 4.45
CA LEU A 20 -7.25 -15.67 4.29
C LEU A 20 -7.47 -14.81 3.04
N PHE A 21 -8.05 -15.39 1.98
CA PHE A 21 -8.28 -14.71 0.71
C PHE A 21 -9.76 -14.43 0.44
N SER A 22 -10.58 -14.34 1.49
CA SER A 22 -11.96 -13.89 1.37
C SER A 22 -12.01 -12.54 0.64
N PRO A 23 -12.80 -12.40 -0.45
CA PRO A 23 -12.92 -11.14 -1.19
C PRO A 23 -13.35 -9.96 -0.32
N ASP A 24 -14.06 -10.23 0.78
CA ASP A 24 -14.51 -9.22 1.74
C ASP A 24 -13.35 -8.51 2.46
N PHE A 25 -12.16 -9.09 2.46
CA PHE A 25 -10.97 -8.48 3.05
C PHE A 25 -10.23 -7.56 2.09
N PHE A 26 -10.66 -7.46 0.83
CA PHE A 26 -9.97 -6.69 -0.18
C PHE A 26 -10.85 -5.62 -0.81
N GLU A 27 -10.22 -4.56 -1.31
CA GLU A 27 -10.87 -3.49 -2.05
C GLU A 27 -10.04 -3.06 -3.26
N PRO A 28 -10.70 -2.63 -4.36
CA PRO A 28 -10.00 -2.02 -5.48
C PRO A 28 -9.48 -0.63 -5.08
N MET A 29 -8.18 -0.40 -5.30
CA MET A 29 -7.52 0.88 -5.11
C MET A 29 -7.03 1.41 -6.47
N LYS A 30 -7.51 2.61 -6.82
CA LYS A 30 -7.12 3.30 -8.05
C LYS A 30 -5.91 4.20 -7.79
N ALA A 31 -4.76 3.86 -8.37
CA ALA A 31 -3.60 4.74 -8.44
C ALA A 31 -3.76 5.70 -9.63
N LYS A 32 -4.25 6.91 -9.35
CA LYS A 32 -4.57 7.91 -10.39
C LYS A 32 -3.33 8.30 -11.20
N ASN A 33 -2.18 8.45 -10.55
CA ASN A 33 -0.91 8.79 -11.18
C ASN A 33 -0.40 7.73 -12.16
N LEU A 34 -0.78 6.46 -11.97
CA LEU A 34 -0.35 5.34 -12.80
C LEU A 34 -1.45 4.82 -13.74
N SER A 35 -2.67 5.37 -13.67
CA SER A 35 -3.84 4.89 -14.43
C SER A 35 -4.14 3.39 -14.28
N ILE A 36 -3.74 2.80 -13.14
CA ILE A 36 -3.98 1.38 -12.82
C ILE A 36 -4.91 1.23 -11.61
N THR A 37 -5.61 0.11 -11.59
CA THR A 37 -6.36 -0.37 -10.43
C THR A 37 -5.73 -1.66 -9.94
N PHE A 38 -5.46 -1.75 -8.66
CA PHE A 38 -5.01 -3.00 -8.02
C PHE A 38 -5.89 -3.32 -6.82
N VAL A 39 -5.88 -4.59 -6.43
CA VAL A 39 -6.61 -5.07 -5.26
C VAL A 39 -5.68 -4.96 -4.05
N ARG A 40 -6.15 -4.34 -2.97
CA ARG A 40 -5.40 -4.24 -1.70
C ARG A 40 -6.22 -4.79 -0.54
N PRO A 41 -5.60 -5.25 0.56
CA PRO A 41 -6.32 -5.50 1.80
C PRO A 41 -7.02 -4.23 2.28
N LYS A 42 -8.26 -4.37 2.75
CA LYS A 42 -9.00 -3.28 3.39
C LYS A 42 -8.25 -2.84 4.65
N PRO A 43 -8.17 -1.53 4.93
CA PRO A 43 -7.54 -1.05 6.15
C PRO A 43 -8.32 -1.52 7.38
N VAL A 44 -7.66 -2.24 8.29
CA VAL A 44 -8.25 -2.72 9.56
C VAL A 44 -8.05 -1.71 10.70
N ALA A 45 -7.03 -0.85 10.59
CA ALA A 45 -6.72 0.14 11.60
C ALA A 45 -7.82 1.22 11.66
N GLN A 46 -8.55 1.25 12.78
CA GLN A 46 -9.49 2.31 13.10
C GLN A 46 -8.81 3.28 14.06
N PHE A 47 -8.75 4.56 13.70
CA PHE A 47 -8.18 5.59 14.54
C PHE A 47 -9.33 6.37 15.18
N ALA A 48 -9.47 6.25 16.51
CA ALA A 48 -10.55 6.91 17.26
C ALA A 48 -10.47 8.44 17.23
N ASN A 49 -9.27 8.99 17.02
CA ASN A 49 -8.98 10.42 16.98
C ASN A 49 -8.46 10.85 15.59
N ARG A 50 -8.48 12.15 15.30
CA ARG A 50 -7.82 12.70 14.10
C ARG A 50 -6.35 12.29 14.12
N ILE A 51 -5.92 11.62 13.06
CA ILE A 51 -4.54 11.19 12.87
C ILE A 51 -3.72 12.44 12.53
N GLU A 52 -2.70 12.74 13.33
CA GLU A 52 -1.69 13.71 12.94
C GLU A 52 -0.70 12.99 12.01
N LEU A 53 -0.82 13.27 10.71
CA LEU A 53 0.05 12.67 9.70
C LEU A 53 1.49 13.16 9.92
N LYS A 54 2.36 12.26 10.37
CA LYS A 54 3.82 12.46 10.47
C LYS A 54 4.50 11.40 9.62
N TYR A 55 5.64 11.72 9.03
CA TYR A 55 6.40 10.75 8.23
C TYR A 55 7.60 10.18 9.01
N HIS A 56 7.65 8.85 9.09
CA HIS A 56 8.85 8.04 9.38
C HIS A 56 9.45 7.47 8.08
N VAL A 57 9.29 8.15 6.95
CA VAL A 57 9.75 7.67 5.65
C VAL A 57 10.96 8.50 5.23
N GLY A 58 12.12 7.85 5.14
CA GLY A 58 13.31 8.46 4.54
C GLY A 58 13.08 8.74 3.05
N THR A 59 13.72 9.79 2.53
CA THR A 59 13.63 10.20 1.12
C THR A 59 13.90 9.03 0.18
N ARG A 60 12.89 8.57 -0.56
CA ARG A 60 13.09 7.60 -1.66
C ARG A 60 13.64 8.34 -2.87
N GLY A 61 14.92 8.15 -3.19
CA GLY A 61 15.54 8.69 -4.41
C GLY A 61 15.18 7.89 -5.66
N ASN A 62 13.91 7.86 -6.06
CA ASN A 62 13.48 7.19 -7.31
C ASN A 62 13.82 7.99 -8.59
N GLY A 63 14.35 9.22 -8.45
CA GLY A 63 14.76 10.08 -9.56
C GLY A 63 13.60 10.64 -10.39
N VAL A 64 12.37 10.41 -9.97
CA VAL A 64 11.14 10.88 -10.64
C VAL A 64 10.48 11.99 -9.82
N ASP A 65 10.47 11.86 -8.50
CA ASP A 65 9.93 12.86 -7.59
C ASP A 65 10.99 13.88 -7.19
N GLN A 66 10.57 15.13 -6.93
CA GLN A 66 11.47 16.17 -6.46
C GLN A 66 11.96 15.89 -5.02
N PRO A 67 13.20 16.28 -4.66
CA PRO A 67 13.75 16.10 -3.32
C PRO A 67 13.23 17.15 -2.32
N VAL A 68 11.93 17.45 -2.38
CA VAL A 68 11.27 18.45 -1.52
C VAL A 68 10.02 17.85 -0.88
N TRP A 69 9.56 18.47 0.20
CA TRP A 69 8.32 18.09 0.88
C TRP A 69 7.12 18.77 0.22
N PRO A 70 6.01 18.05 -0.04
CA PRO A 70 4.79 18.67 -0.50
C PRO A 70 4.13 19.44 0.66
N LYS A 71 3.44 20.53 0.34
CA LYS A 71 2.69 21.31 1.33
C LYS A 71 1.45 20.56 1.80
N ASP A 72 0.90 19.74 0.91
CA ASP A 72 -0.25 18.88 1.17
C ASP A 72 0.19 17.40 1.15
N LEU A 73 0.14 16.75 2.30
CA LEU A 73 0.54 15.34 2.46
C LEU A 73 -0.41 14.34 1.78
N THR A 74 -1.49 14.82 1.15
CA THR A 74 -2.42 13.98 0.38
C THR A 74 -2.05 13.85 -1.11
N VAL A 75 -1.04 14.60 -1.58
CA VAL A 75 -0.60 14.53 -2.98
C VAL A 75 0.16 13.24 -3.27
N GLN A 76 -0.05 12.68 -4.47
CA GLN A 76 0.56 11.41 -4.88
C GLN A 76 1.88 11.58 -5.63
N VAL A 77 2.13 12.77 -6.19
CA VAL A 77 3.35 13.13 -6.94
C VAL A 77 3.74 14.54 -6.50
N VAL A 78 5.00 14.72 -6.12
CA VAL A 78 5.55 15.99 -5.66
C VAL A 78 6.23 16.69 -6.83
N THR A 79 5.74 17.88 -7.18
CA THR A 79 6.34 18.78 -8.17
C THR A 79 6.97 19.98 -7.47
N GLY A 80 7.55 20.92 -8.22
CA GLY A 80 8.10 22.14 -7.62
C GLY A 80 7.04 23.06 -7.00
N ASP A 81 5.77 22.86 -7.36
CA ASP A 81 4.69 23.82 -7.09
C ASP A 81 3.71 23.37 -5.98
N ASN A 82 3.71 22.08 -5.61
CA ASN A 82 2.73 21.48 -4.69
C ASN A 82 3.33 20.76 -3.47
#